data_AF-A4YIE1-F1
#
_entry.id   AF-A4YIE1-F1
#
_cell.length_a   1.000
_cell.length_b   1.000
_cell.length_c   1.000
_cell.angle_alpha   90.00
_cell.angle_beta   90.00
_cell.angle_gamma   90.00
#
_symmetry.space_group_name_H-M   'P 1'
#
loop_
_entity.id
_entity.type
_entity.pdbx_description
1 polymer ?
#
loop_
_entity_poly.entity_id
_entity_poly.type
_entity_poly.pdbx_seq_one_letter_code
_entity_poly.pdbx_strand_id
1 'polypeptide(L)'
;MESLTGTRRKIYYYLVKQKDPVPLRKIQRELKLSSPSLALYHLKKLEENGLVKETDDGYVVTKLILGDFVKLMNVLIPRSAFMASFLIASLILLWVINMINPYSVTLFSSIVIAIPAGIFIIDVVRKYNEIR
;
A
#
# COMPACT_ATOMS: atom_id res chain seq x y z
N MET A 1 1.31 9.21 -8.99
CA MET A 1 1.93 8.07 -8.27
C MET A 1 2.26 6.98 -9.26
N GLU A 2 3.46 7.04 -9.81
CA GLU A 2 3.96 6.05 -10.77
C GLU A 2 4.07 4.70 -10.06
N SER A 3 3.40 3.67 -10.57
CA SER A 3 3.36 2.34 -9.94
C SER A 3 4.79 1.81 -9.74
N LEU A 4 5.16 1.49 -8.51
CA LEU A 4 6.44 0.85 -8.19
C LEU A 4 6.50 -0.54 -8.85
N THR A 5 7.05 -0.61 -10.06
CA THR A 5 7.22 -1.86 -10.82
C THR A 5 8.70 -2.26 -10.90
N GLY A 6 8.95 -3.56 -10.93
CA GLY A 6 10.30 -4.13 -11.09
C GLY A 6 11.26 -3.85 -9.92
N THR A 7 12.48 -3.43 -10.25
CA THR A 7 13.62 -3.27 -9.35
C THR A 7 13.38 -2.21 -8.26
N ARG A 8 12.68 -1.11 -8.58
CA ARG A 8 12.39 -0.01 -7.65
C ARG A 8 11.57 -0.50 -6.44
N ARG A 9 10.59 -1.37 -6.69
CA ARG A 9 9.77 -2.02 -5.66
C ARG A 9 10.60 -2.94 -4.77
N LYS A 10 11.49 -3.75 -5.37
CA LYS A 10 12.37 -4.67 -4.62
C LYS A 10 13.27 -3.90 -3.64
N ILE A 11 13.87 -2.80 -4.10
CA ILE A 11 14.71 -1.93 -3.26
C ILE A 11 13.89 -1.36 -2.09
N TYR A 12 12.73 -0.78 -2.38
CA TYR A 12 11.88 -0.20 -1.35
C TYR A 12 11.46 -1.22 -0.27
N TYR A 13 10.95 -2.39 -0.65
CA TYR A 13 10.55 -3.42 0.34
C TYR A 13 11.74 -4.01 1.10
N TYR A 14 12.92 -4.07 0.47
CA TYR A 14 14.12 -4.48 1.17
C TYR A 14 14.49 -3.46 2.25
N LEU A 15 14.47 -2.15 1.96
CA LEU A 15 14.72 -1.09 2.94
C LEU A 15 13.68 -1.08 4.07
N VAL A 16 12.40 -1.32 3.77
CA VAL A 16 11.33 -1.40 4.79
C VAL A 16 11.57 -2.51 5.83
N LYS A 17 12.25 -3.60 5.44
CA LYS A 17 12.56 -4.72 6.36
C LYS A 17 13.76 -4.45 7.24
N GLN A 18 14.57 -3.43 6.95
CA GLN A 18 15.77 -3.11 7.71
C GLN A 18 15.44 -2.10 8.80
N LYS A 19 15.99 -2.33 10.00
CA LYS A 19 15.84 -1.40 11.13
C LYS A 19 16.83 -0.24 11.06
N ASP A 20 17.97 -0.47 10.41
CA ASP A 20 19.10 0.46 10.33
C ASP A 20 19.26 1.02 8.92
N PRO A 21 19.88 2.22 8.76
CA PRO A 21 20.26 2.76 7.47
C PRO A 21 21.06 1.76 6.64
N VAL A 22 20.76 1.69 5.34
CA VAL A 22 21.39 0.69 4.47
C VAL A 22 22.27 1.33 3.41
N PRO A 23 23.58 1.04 3.37
CA PRO A 23 24.48 1.60 2.36
C PRO A 23 24.12 1.12 0.94
N LEU A 24 24.34 1.98 -0.06
CA LEU A 24 24.11 1.66 -1.48
C LEU A 24 24.73 0.33 -1.91
N ARG A 25 25.98 0.08 -1.49
CA ARG A 25 26.71 -1.15 -1.80
C ARG A 25 26.04 -2.40 -1.23
N LYS A 26 25.46 -2.29 -0.02
CA LYS A 26 24.74 -3.41 0.62
C LYS A 26 23.45 -3.70 -0.14
N ILE A 27 22.70 -2.66 -0.53
CA ILE A 27 21.49 -2.76 -1.38
C ILE A 27 21.82 -3.43 -2.71
N GLN A 28 22.86 -2.98 -3.42
CA GLN A 28 23.27 -3.52 -4.71
C GLN A 28 23.64 -5.00 -4.61
N ARG A 29 24.41 -5.39 -3.58
CA ARG A 29 24.87 -6.77 -3.38
C ARG A 29 23.72 -7.72 -3.01
N GLU A 30 22.88 -7.36 -2.04
CA GLU A 30 21.79 -8.23 -1.59
C GLU A 30 20.69 -8.40 -2.65
N LEU A 31 20.42 -7.36 -3.44
CA LEU A 31 19.43 -7.43 -4.52
C LEU A 31 20.01 -7.90 -5.85
N LYS A 32 21.31 -8.25 -5.88
CA LYS A 32 22.05 -8.73 -7.07
C LYS A 32 21.83 -7.81 -8.28
N LEU A 33 21.90 -6.50 -8.06
CA LEU A 33 21.71 -5.52 -9.12
C LEU A 33 22.94 -5.46 -10.01
N SER A 34 22.71 -5.33 -11.31
CA SER A 34 23.75 -5.37 -12.34
C SER A 34 24.81 -4.28 -12.19
N SER A 35 24.45 -3.13 -11.62
CA SER A 35 25.42 -2.07 -11.30
C SER A 35 25.00 -1.22 -10.08
N PRO A 36 25.97 -0.59 -9.38
CA PRO A 36 25.68 0.40 -8.33
C PRO A 36 24.88 1.59 -8.88
N SER A 37 25.15 2.01 -10.11
CA SER A 37 24.45 3.11 -10.77
C SER A 37 22.97 2.79 -10.99
N LEU A 38 22.62 1.54 -11.29
CA LEU A 38 21.23 1.12 -11.43
C LEU A 38 20.50 1.21 -10.08
N ALA A 39 21.15 0.78 -8.99
CA ALA A 39 20.61 0.91 -7.65
C ALA A 39 20.36 2.38 -7.28
N LEU A 40 21.37 3.24 -7.54
CA LEU A 40 21.30 4.68 -7.29
C LEU A 40 20.19 5.36 -8.09
N TYR A 41 20.02 5.00 -9.37
CA TYR A 41 18.93 5.53 -10.21
C TYR A 41 17.55 5.26 -9.59
N HIS A 42 17.32 4.03 -9.13
CA HIS A 42 16.06 3.67 -8.49
C HIS A 42 15.90 4.32 -7.11
N LEU A 43 16.98 4.48 -6.34
CA LEU A 43 16.95 5.15 -5.03
C LEU A 43 16.65 6.64 -5.17
N LYS A 44 17.28 7.35 -6.12
CA LYS A 44 16.94 8.74 -6.43
C LYS A 44 15.48 8.89 -6.81
N LYS A 45 14.93 7.98 -7.62
CA LYS A 45 13.50 7.98 -7.93
C LYS A 45 12.61 7.72 -6.71
N LEU A 46 13.04 6.88 -5.77
CA LEU A 46 12.31 6.68 -4.52
C LEU A 46 12.38 7.93 -3.61
N GLU A 47 13.51 8.61 -3.61
CA GLU A 47 13.75 9.85 -2.85
C GLU A 47 12.98 11.04 -3.43
N GLU A 48 12.94 11.21 -4.75
CA GLU A 48 12.08 12.18 -5.45
C GLU A 48 10.59 11.99 -5.09
N ASN A 49 10.17 10.75 -4.81
CA ASN A 49 8.82 10.42 -4.37
C ASN A 49 8.63 10.53 -2.84
N GLY A 50 9.65 10.96 -2.10
CA GLY A 50 9.65 11.09 -0.64
C GLY A 50 9.55 9.78 0.13
N LEU A 51 9.79 8.63 -0.53
CA LEU A 51 9.64 7.31 0.08
C LEU A 51 10.87 6.91 0.90
N VAL A 52 12.05 7.34 0.48
CA VAL A 52 13.32 7.08 1.13
C VAL A 52 14.13 8.38 1.21
N LYS A 53 15.15 8.41 2.06
CA LYS A 53 16.08 9.53 2.20
C LYS A 53 17.51 9.01 2.37
N GLU A 54 18.46 9.69 1.77
CA GLU A 54 19.90 9.46 2.02
C GLU A 54 20.33 10.09 3.35
N THR A 55 21.06 9.33 4.15
CA THR A 55 21.70 9.72 5.41
C THR A 55 23.18 9.36 5.35
N ASP A 56 23.98 9.87 6.27
CA ASP A 56 25.44 9.61 6.31
C ASP A 56 25.77 8.12 6.38
N ASP A 57 24.91 7.32 7.00
CA ASP A 57 25.07 5.86 7.17
C ASP A 57 24.41 5.04 6.05
N GLY A 58 23.68 5.67 5.13
CA GLY A 58 23.00 5.01 4.02
C GLY A 58 21.55 5.46 3.81
N TYR A 59 20.74 4.62 3.18
CA TYR A 59 19.34 4.95 2.86
C TYR A 59 18.37 4.45 3.94
N VAL A 60 17.44 5.33 4.34
CA VAL A 60 16.34 5.04 5.27
C VAL A 60 14.98 5.26 4.61
N VAL A 61 13.95 4.56 5.10
CA VAL A 61 12.56 4.77 4.63
C VAL A 61 11.95 5.94 5.40
N THR A 62 11.58 6.99 4.69
CA THR A 62 10.97 8.20 5.27
C THR A 62 9.45 8.09 5.35
N LYS A 63 8.85 7.57 4.28
CA LYS A 63 7.41 7.40 4.18
C LYS A 63 7.15 5.94 3.88
N LEU A 64 6.69 5.22 4.90
CA LEU A 64 6.08 3.94 4.64
C LEU A 64 4.86 4.19 3.75
N ILE A 65 4.73 3.45 2.66
CA ILE A 65 3.48 3.23 1.93
C ILE A 65 2.52 2.40 2.84
N LEU A 66 2.45 2.77 4.12
CA LEU A 66 1.55 2.28 5.14
C LEU A 66 0.16 2.89 4.99
N GLY A 67 -0.04 3.80 4.02
CA GLY A 67 -1.39 4.28 3.65
C GLY A 67 -2.34 3.13 3.28
N ASP A 68 -1.79 1.97 2.93
CA ASP A 68 -2.51 0.75 2.60
C ASP A 68 -2.53 -0.29 3.74
N PHE A 69 -2.19 0.05 4.99
CA PHE A 69 -2.32 -0.87 6.12
C PHE A 69 -3.21 -0.26 7.21
N VAL A 70 -4.23 -1.00 7.62
CA VAL A 70 -5.12 -0.62 8.73
C VAL A 70 -4.70 -1.42 9.95
N LYS A 71 -4.54 -0.75 11.09
CA LYS A 71 -4.29 -1.41 12.37
C LYS A 71 -5.60 -1.98 12.89
N LEU A 72 -5.76 -3.30 12.84
CA LEU A 72 -6.87 -4.01 13.47
C LEU A 72 -6.36 -4.64 14.77
N MET A 73 -6.77 -4.06 15.90
CA MET A 73 -6.23 -4.37 17.24
C MET A 73 -4.69 -4.29 17.30
N ASN A 74 -4.01 -5.44 17.30
CA ASN A 74 -2.55 -5.56 17.40
C ASN A 74 -1.88 -6.06 16.11
N VAL A 75 -2.63 -6.23 15.01
CA VAL A 75 -2.11 -6.73 13.73
C VAL A 75 -2.21 -5.64 12.65
N LEU A 76 -1.11 -5.42 11.93
CA LEU A 76 -1.06 -4.59 10.73
C LEU A 76 -1.58 -5.42 9.55
N ILE A 77 -2.81 -5.15 9.12
CA ILE A 77 -3.44 -5.86 8.00
C ILE A 77 -3.43 -4.93 6.79
N PRO A 78 -3.03 -5.40 5.60
CA PRO A 78 -3.23 -4.63 4.38
C PRO A 78 -4.70 -4.20 4.30
N ARG A 79 -4.96 -2.91 4.17
CA ARG A 79 -6.28 -2.32 3.96
C ARG A 79 -7.06 -3.04 2.88
N SER A 80 -6.38 -3.45 1.80
CA SER A 80 -6.95 -4.26 0.73
C SER A 80 -7.45 -5.61 1.22
N ALA A 81 -6.75 -6.27 2.15
CA ALA A 81 -7.18 -7.52 2.76
C ALA A 81 -8.39 -7.31 3.69
N PHE A 82 -8.43 -6.20 4.45
CA PHE A 82 -9.60 -5.84 5.25
C PHE A 82 -10.83 -5.57 4.36
N MET A 83 -10.68 -4.75 3.32
CA MET A 83 -11.74 -4.47 2.34
C MET A 83 -12.22 -5.74 1.63
N ALA A 84 -11.29 -6.62 1.23
CA ALA A 84 -11.65 -7.90 0.61
C ALA A 84 -12.48 -8.76 1.56
N SER A 85 -12.09 -8.87 2.84
CA SER A 85 -12.84 -9.63 3.83
C SER A 85 -14.26 -9.08 4.04
N PHE A 86 -14.41 -7.75 4.12
CA PHE A 86 -15.72 -7.09 4.22
C PHE A 86 -16.60 -7.34 3.00
N LEU A 87 -16.03 -7.24 1.79
CA LEU A 87 -16.78 -7.48 0.54
C LEU A 87 -17.21 -8.94 0.41
N ILE A 88 -16.34 -9.88 0.75
CA ILE A 88 -16.66 -11.31 0.73
C ILE A 88 -17.76 -11.62 1.75
N ALA A 89 -17.64 -11.11 2.98
CA ALA A 89 -18.68 -11.28 4.01
C ALA A 89 -20.01 -10.68 3.58
N SER A 90 -19.98 -9.48 2.98
CA SER A 90 -21.19 -8.81 2.48
C SER A 90 -21.83 -9.55 1.30
N LEU A 91 -21.03 -10.16 0.43
CA LEU A 91 -21.51 -10.99 -0.67
C LEU A 91 -22.25 -12.23 -0.16
N ILE A 92 -21.68 -12.92 0.84
CA ILE A 92 -22.33 -14.07 1.48
C ILE A 92 -23.65 -13.62 2.13
N LEU A 93 -23.65 -12.50 2.86
CA LEU A 93 -24.86 -11.96 3.48
C LEU A 93 -25.93 -11.62 2.44
N LEU A 94 -25.53 -11.07 1.30
CA LEU A 94 -26.43 -10.71 0.20
C LEU A 94 -27.10 -11.95 -0.40
N TRP A 95 -26.36 -13.05 -0.58
CA TRP A 95 -26.92 -14.33 -0.99
C TRP A 95 -27.95 -14.86 0.01
N VAL A 96 -27.65 -14.80 1.32
CA VAL A 96 -28.59 -15.23 2.38
C VAL A 96 -29.85 -14.36 2.40
N ILE A 97 -29.72 -13.03 2.31
CA ILE A 97 -30.86 -12.10 2.30
C ILE A 97 -31.70 -12.30 1.04
N ASN A 98 -31.09 -12.56 -0.11
CA ASN A 98 -31.81 -12.82 -1.36
C ASN A 98 -32.72 -14.04 -1.27
N MET A 99 -32.32 -15.09 -0.54
CA MET A 99 -33.16 -16.27 -0.32
C MET A 99 -34.36 -15.99 0.61
N ILE A 100 -34.24 -15.04 1.54
CA ILE A 100 -35.29 -14.74 2.54
C ILE A 100 -36.26 -13.67 2.02
N ASN A 101 -35.73 -12.56 1.48
CA ASN A 101 -36.53 -11.44 1.01
C ASN A 101 -35.82 -10.68 -0.13
N PRO A 102 -36.21 -10.93 -1.40
CA PRO A 102 -35.60 -10.30 -2.57
C PRO A 102 -35.69 -8.77 -2.57
N TYR A 103 -36.75 -8.18 -2.00
CA TYR A 103 -36.94 -6.72 -1.97
C TYR A 103 -35.97 -6.02 -1.03
N SER A 104 -35.48 -6.70 0.02
CA SER A 104 -34.52 -6.15 0.98
C SER A 104 -33.09 -6.09 0.42
N VAL A 105 -32.81 -6.82 -0.67
CA VAL A 105 -31.47 -6.92 -1.28
C VAL A 105 -31.00 -5.58 -1.85
N THR A 106 -31.90 -4.80 -2.46
CA THR A 106 -31.57 -3.51 -3.09
C THR A 106 -31.14 -2.46 -2.05
N LEU A 107 -31.84 -2.41 -0.91
CA LEU A 107 -31.49 -1.51 0.19
C LEU A 107 -30.18 -1.92 0.86
N PHE A 108 -29.97 -3.23 1.05
CA PHE A 108 -28.72 -3.72 1.64
C PHE A 108 -27.51 -3.48 0.72
N SER A 109 -27.62 -3.78 -0.57
CA SER A 109 -26.53 -3.62 -1.54
C SER A 109 -26.10 -2.17 -1.71
N SER A 110 -27.06 -1.22 -1.75
CA SER A 110 -26.76 0.21 -1.83
C SER A 110 -25.93 0.71 -0.65
N ILE A 111 -26.26 0.28 0.58
CA ILE A 111 -25.49 0.64 1.80
C ILE A 111 -24.09 0.04 1.75
N VAL A 112 -23.98 -1.25 1.41
CA VAL A 112 -22.71 -1.97 1.33
C VAL A 112 -21.78 -1.37 0.27
N ILE A 113 -22.31 -0.85 -0.84
CA ILE A 113 -21.50 -0.20 -1.89
C ILE A 113 -21.10 1.22 -1.49
N ALA A 114 -21.98 1.96 -0.81
CA ALA A 114 -21.72 3.34 -0.41
C ALA A 114 -20.53 3.46 0.55
N ILE A 115 -20.35 2.51 1.47
CA ILE A 115 -19.28 2.56 2.49
C ILE A 115 -17.87 2.46 1.84
N PRO A 116 -17.53 1.42 1.05
CA PRO A 116 -16.26 1.34 0.34
C PRO A 116 -16.05 2.50 -0.63
N ALA A 117 -17.12 2.93 -1.33
CA ALA A 117 -17.02 4.04 -2.28
C ALA A 117 -16.62 5.35 -1.58
N GLY A 118 -17.25 5.67 -0.44
CA GLY A 118 -16.89 6.85 0.36
C GLY A 118 -15.47 6.77 0.89
N ILE A 119 -15.07 5.62 1.41
CA ILE A 119 -13.70 5.38 1.89
C ILE A 119 -12.68 5.57 0.75
N PHE A 120 -12.98 5.08 -0.44
CA PHE A 120 -12.12 5.20 -1.61
C PHE A 120 -11.99 6.65 -2.08
N ILE A 121 -13.09 7.42 -2.07
CA ILE A 121 -13.07 8.85 -2.40
C ILE A 121 -12.17 9.60 -1.42
N ILE A 122 -12.30 9.34 -0.11
CA ILE A 122 -11.45 9.97 0.92
C ILE A 122 -9.96 9.67 0.66
N ASP A 123 -9.63 8.43 0.31
CA ASP A 123 -8.25 8.06 -0.02
C ASP A 123 -7.72 8.79 -1.23
N VAL A 124 -8.51 8.86 -2.30
CA VAL A 124 -8.13 9.54 -3.54
C VAL A 124 -7.92 11.02 -3.27
N VAL A 125 -8.81 11.67 -2.52
CA VAL A 125 -8.69 13.09 -2.14
C VAL A 125 -7.45 13.31 -1.28
N ARG A 126 -7.23 12.48 -0.26
CA ARG A 126 -6.04 12.57 0.60
C ARG A 126 -4.75 12.41 -0.21
N LYS A 127 -4.72 11.43 -1.12
CA LYS A 127 -3.59 11.15 -1.99
C LYS A 127 -3.32 12.30 -2.97
N TYR A 128 -4.35 12.98 -3.45
CA TYR A 128 -4.23 14.14 -4.33
C TYR A 128 -3.71 15.38 -3.58
N ASN A 129 -4.19 15.61 -2.36
CA ASN A 129 -3.73 16.70 -1.51
C ASN A 129 -2.27 16.55 -1.06
N GLU A 130 -1.76 15.31 -0.94
CA GLU A 130 -0.34 15.07 -0.62
C GLU A 130 0.61 15.33 -1.80
N ILE A 131 0.09 15.56 -3.01
CA ILE A 131 0.88 15.81 -4.23
C ILE A 131 0.97 17.31 -4.56
N ARG A 132 0.08 18.14 -3.98
CA ARG A 132 0.07 19.60 -4.15
C ARG A 132 0.91 20.28 -3.07
#